data_AF-A0A7J2MZY8-F1
#
_entry.id   AF-A0A7J2MZY8-F1
#
_cell.length_a   1.000
_cell.length_b   1.000
_cell.length_c   1.000
_cell.angle_alpha   90.00
_cell.angle_beta   90.00
_cell.angle_gamma   90.00
#
_symmetry.space_group_name_H-M   'P 1'
#
loop_
_entity.id
_entity.type
_entity.pdbx_description
1 polymer ?
#
loop_
_entity_poly.entity_id
_entity_poly.type
_entity_poly.pdbx_seq_one_letter_code
_entity_poly.pdbx_strand_id
1 'polypeptide(L)'
;MKMLRDWVDRGYVIPLKMLKVTLNALPPLIKALVKHPIYIAKSNREADENPPTYGKPSYEIPEYEPGMKYCKSNEKYLRPTHLCNPHAKEIIALANKLGAYQVDEWTYANNVFKFVKENIKLAFVGLDREVDTLRRGTGTCIHQLSLFAALCRAGGLKARYKLYSLALVEPLYQNMVEASPVLKEWYDALGAFMLHGTAEVYVNGEWVVADPTFTPEYEAAMGLPLAKLGEDPLGVWNYPVEGTTMLLEGLPYGVGIAWNFLVNFLGRGERYKIDRGLEEARKRGREILEEMGKEEYDRMAREKYKAKIPKITLERCPNLVFK
;
A
#
# COMPACT_ATOMS: atom_id res chain seq x y z
N MET A 1 24.23 -15.04 -18.52
CA MET A 1 22.88 -14.88 -19.13
C MET A 1 21.74 -15.50 -18.30
N LYS A 2 21.89 -16.73 -17.74
CA LYS A 2 20.87 -17.37 -16.88
C LYS A 2 20.58 -16.60 -15.58
N MET A 3 21.63 -16.11 -14.91
CA MET A 3 21.51 -15.30 -13.68
C MET A 3 20.72 -14.00 -13.90
N LEU A 4 21.01 -13.26 -14.98
CA LEU A 4 20.29 -12.02 -15.31
C LEU A 4 18.81 -12.28 -15.60
N ARG A 5 18.49 -13.38 -16.30
CA ARG A 5 17.09 -13.78 -16.55
C ARG A 5 16.36 -14.12 -15.25
N ASP A 6 17.00 -14.83 -14.32
CA ASP A 6 16.41 -15.12 -13.00
C ASP A 6 16.19 -13.85 -12.18
N TRP A 7 17.12 -12.90 -12.22
CA TRP A 7 16.96 -11.60 -11.55
C TRP A 7 15.80 -10.78 -12.11
N VAL A 8 15.68 -10.73 -13.44
CA VAL A 8 14.54 -10.07 -14.11
C VAL A 8 13.23 -10.77 -13.75
N ASP A 9 13.21 -12.10 -13.76
CA ASP A 9 12.02 -12.89 -13.44
C ASP A 9 11.54 -12.68 -12.00
N ARG A 10 12.48 -12.62 -11.04
CA ARG A 10 12.22 -12.28 -9.63
C ARG A 10 11.86 -10.83 -9.37
N GLY A 11 11.93 -9.97 -10.40
CA GLY A 11 11.63 -8.55 -10.29
C GLY A 11 12.74 -7.70 -9.67
N TYR A 12 13.97 -8.21 -9.59
CA TYR A 12 15.10 -7.53 -8.95
C TYR A 12 15.68 -6.38 -9.77
N VAL A 13 15.33 -6.30 -11.05
CA VAL A 13 15.73 -5.23 -11.98
C VAL A 13 14.55 -4.29 -12.19
N ILE A 14 14.78 -2.98 -12.09
CA ILE A 14 13.72 -1.99 -12.28
C ILE A 14 13.11 -2.11 -13.69
N PRO A 15 11.78 -2.32 -13.80
CA PRO A 15 11.11 -2.34 -15.09
C PRO A 15 11.21 -0.98 -15.78
N LEU A 16 11.35 -0.97 -17.11
CA LEU A 16 11.43 0.28 -17.89
C LEU A 16 10.24 1.21 -17.65
N LYS A 17 9.03 0.64 -17.48
CA LYS A 17 7.82 1.40 -17.14
C LYS A 17 7.96 2.12 -15.79
N MET A 18 8.39 1.40 -14.75
CA MET A 18 8.64 1.97 -13.42
C MET A 18 9.71 3.06 -13.49
N LEU A 19 10.83 2.80 -14.18
CA LEU A 19 11.90 3.77 -14.34
C LEU A 19 11.40 5.06 -15.02
N LYS A 20 10.63 4.95 -16.11
CA LYS A 20 10.05 6.13 -16.79
C LYS A 20 9.14 6.94 -15.87
N VAL A 21 8.26 6.26 -15.13
CA VAL A 21 7.36 6.91 -14.17
C VAL A 21 8.14 7.64 -13.09
N THR A 22 9.15 6.99 -12.49
CA THR A 22 9.99 7.60 -11.45
C THR A 22 10.78 8.79 -11.97
N LEU A 23 11.38 8.70 -13.16
CA LEU A 23 12.15 9.79 -13.76
C LEU A 23 11.28 11.00 -14.11
N ASN A 24 10.05 10.78 -14.58
CA ASN A 24 9.12 11.88 -14.87
C ASN A 24 8.63 12.58 -13.60
N ALA A 25 8.52 11.85 -12.49
CA ALA A 25 8.02 12.39 -11.23
C ALA A 25 9.08 13.15 -10.41
N LEU A 26 10.37 12.98 -10.72
CA LEU A 26 11.46 13.55 -9.94
C LEU A 26 11.65 15.08 -10.13
N PRO A 27 11.66 15.64 -11.37
CA PRO A 27 11.86 17.08 -11.55
C PRO A 27 10.80 17.97 -10.87
N PRO A 28 9.49 17.66 -10.95
CA PRO A 28 8.48 18.46 -10.24
C PRO A 28 8.65 18.40 -8.72
N LEU A 29 9.00 17.23 -8.17
CA LEU A 29 9.28 17.08 -6.74
C LEU A 29 10.47 17.94 -6.32
N ILE A 30 11.59 17.88 -7.05
CA ILE A 30 12.78 18.71 -6.79
C ILE A 30 12.41 20.19 -6.86
N LYS A 31 11.66 20.62 -7.87
CA LYS A 31 11.20 22.00 -8.02
C LYS A 31 10.34 22.46 -6.84
N ALA A 32 9.41 21.63 -6.38
CA ALA A 32 8.58 21.92 -5.21
C ALA A 32 9.43 22.05 -3.94
N LEU A 33 10.39 21.14 -3.74
CA LEU A 33 11.29 21.20 -2.58
C LEU A 33 12.14 22.47 -2.58
N VAL A 34 12.70 22.87 -3.73
CA VAL A 34 13.55 24.07 -3.88
C VAL A 34 12.76 25.37 -3.68
N LYS A 35 11.48 25.41 -4.05
CA LYS A 35 10.62 26.59 -3.85
C LYS A 35 10.21 26.82 -2.40
N HIS A 36 10.19 25.75 -1.58
CA HIS A 36 9.62 25.77 -0.23
C HIS A 36 10.66 25.46 0.88
N PRO A 37 11.89 26.01 0.87
CA PRO A 37 12.95 25.56 1.77
C PRO A 37 12.68 25.93 3.24
N ILE A 38 12.13 27.13 3.49
CA ILE A 38 11.78 27.59 4.85
C ILE A 38 10.61 26.76 5.41
N TYR A 39 9.62 26.47 4.56
CA TYR A 39 8.47 25.64 4.93
C TYR A 39 8.91 24.23 5.34
N ILE A 40 9.78 23.59 4.55
CA ILE A 40 10.33 22.27 4.84
C ILE A 40 11.14 22.29 6.14
N ALA A 41 12.04 23.27 6.31
CA ALA A 41 12.85 23.38 7.52
C ALA A 41 12.00 23.56 8.78
N LYS A 42 10.98 24.43 8.73
CA LYS A 42 10.03 24.62 9.84
C LYS A 42 9.24 23.34 10.13
N SER A 43 8.75 22.68 9.08
CA SER A 43 7.99 21.44 9.24
C SER A 43 8.84 20.31 9.83
N ASN A 44 10.10 20.20 9.41
CA ASN A 44 11.02 19.19 9.93
C ASN A 44 11.34 19.45 11.41
N ARG A 45 11.52 20.72 11.79
CA ARG A 45 11.71 21.10 13.19
C ARG A 45 10.48 20.74 14.05
N GLU A 46 9.27 21.01 13.56
CA GLU A 46 8.04 20.63 14.28
C GLU A 46 7.94 19.11 14.49
N ALA A 47 8.34 18.32 13.49
CA ALA A 47 8.38 16.86 13.61
C ALA A 47 9.51 16.36 14.52
N ASP A 48 10.63 17.08 14.63
CA ASP A 48 11.69 16.75 15.60
C ASP A 48 11.23 17.02 17.04
N GLU A 49 10.44 18.09 17.25
CA GLU A 49 9.83 18.42 18.54
C GLU A 49 8.67 17.45 18.89
N ASN A 50 7.97 16.91 17.88
CA ASN A 50 6.83 16.01 18.03
C ASN A 50 6.95 14.80 17.10
N PRO A 51 7.84 13.84 17.39
CA PRO A 51 8.06 12.70 16.52
C PRO A 51 6.77 11.86 16.39
N PRO A 52 6.46 11.34 15.18
CA PRO A 52 5.32 10.46 15.01
C PRO A 52 5.48 9.21 15.87
N THR A 53 4.57 9.01 16.81
CA THR A 53 4.50 7.79 17.61
C THR A 53 3.53 6.82 16.94
N TYR A 54 4.08 5.70 16.46
CA TYR A 54 3.25 4.58 16.05
C TYR A 54 2.93 3.78 17.31
N GLY A 55 1.65 3.76 17.69
CA GLY A 55 1.20 2.97 18.83
C GLY A 55 1.55 1.49 18.66
N LYS A 56 1.59 0.75 19.77
CA LYS A 56 1.79 -0.71 19.73
C LYS A 56 0.71 -1.34 18.83
N PRO A 57 1.05 -2.30 17.97
CA PRO A 57 0.06 -3.01 17.17
C PRO A 57 -1.03 -3.65 18.05
N SER A 58 -2.25 -3.70 17.54
CA SER A 58 -3.42 -4.30 18.22
C SER A 58 -3.39 -5.83 18.30
N TYR A 59 -2.35 -6.45 17.73
CA TYR A 59 -2.20 -7.89 17.63
C TYR A 59 -0.86 -8.35 18.20
N GLU A 60 -0.81 -9.62 18.51
CA GLU A 60 0.41 -10.33 18.88
C GLU A 60 0.87 -11.21 17.73
N ILE A 61 2.18 -11.18 17.47
CA ILE A 61 2.83 -12.05 16.50
C ILE A 61 2.99 -13.41 17.19
N PRO A 62 2.43 -14.50 16.62
CA PRO A 62 2.55 -15.82 17.22
C PRO A 62 4.00 -16.28 17.24
N GLU A 63 4.35 -17.07 18.27
CA GLU A 63 5.66 -17.71 18.31
C GLU A 63 5.77 -18.79 17.23
N TYR A 64 6.95 -18.91 16.64
CA TYR A 64 7.22 -19.95 15.66
C TYR A 64 7.59 -21.27 16.35
N GLU A 65 6.87 -22.33 16.00
CA GLU A 65 7.17 -23.68 16.50
C GLU A 65 7.82 -24.54 15.40
N PRO A 66 8.88 -25.32 15.74
CA PRO A 66 9.42 -26.31 14.83
C PRO A 66 8.35 -27.33 14.40
N GLY A 67 7.98 -27.31 13.12
CA GLY A 67 6.95 -28.20 12.56
C GLY A 67 5.78 -27.48 11.91
N MET A 68 5.63 -26.17 12.13
CA MET A 68 4.66 -25.35 11.41
C MET A 68 4.84 -25.48 9.90
N LYS A 69 3.76 -25.78 9.18
CA LYS A 69 3.78 -26.00 7.73
C LYS A 69 3.97 -24.66 7.02
N TYR A 70 4.79 -24.67 5.98
CA TYR A 70 4.94 -23.53 5.07
C TYR A 70 5.43 -23.99 3.69
N CYS A 71 5.20 -23.16 2.69
CA CYS A 71 5.57 -23.45 1.32
C CYS A 71 7.07 -23.28 1.16
N LYS A 72 7.75 -24.34 0.69
CA LYS A 72 9.19 -24.32 0.35
C LYS A 72 9.44 -24.26 -1.15
N SER A 73 8.39 -24.06 -1.95
CA SER A 73 8.48 -24.05 -3.41
C SER A 73 9.32 -22.87 -3.90
N ASN A 74 10.21 -23.14 -4.86
CA ASN A 74 10.93 -22.10 -5.59
C ASN A 74 10.22 -21.71 -6.91
N GLU A 75 8.94 -22.09 -7.05
CA GLU A 75 8.11 -21.68 -8.17
C GLU A 75 7.84 -20.18 -8.13
N LYS A 76 7.68 -19.59 -9.33
CA LYS A 76 7.31 -18.19 -9.49
C LYS A 76 6.03 -17.86 -8.73
N TYR A 77 6.04 -16.73 -8.02
CA TYR A 77 4.97 -16.24 -7.15
C TYR A 77 4.75 -17.01 -5.84
N LEU A 78 5.52 -18.07 -5.56
CA LEU A 78 5.55 -18.76 -4.27
C LEU A 78 6.86 -18.50 -3.51
N ARG A 79 7.96 -18.31 -4.23
CA ARG A 79 9.30 -18.14 -3.68
C ARG A 79 9.51 -16.76 -3.00
N PRO A 80 10.52 -16.65 -2.11
CA PRO A 80 10.96 -15.38 -1.57
C PRO A 80 11.50 -14.44 -2.65
N THR A 81 11.29 -13.15 -2.42
CA THR A 81 11.79 -12.03 -3.24
C THR A 81 12.27 -10.88 -2.36
N HIS A 82 12.86 -9.85 -2.96
CA HIS A 82 13.28 -8.65 -2.24
C HIS A 82 12.06 -7.97 -1.57
N LEU A 83 12.19 -7.68 -0.27
CA LEU A 83 11.14 -7.11 0.59
C LEU A 83 9.86 -7.97 0.68
N CYS A 84 9.96 -9.27 0.41
CA CYS A 84 8.87 -10.22 0.63
C CYS A 84 9.45 -11.63 0.86
N ASN A 85 9.60 -12.02 2.13
CA ASN A 85 10.10 -13.32 2.55
C ASN A 85 9.03 -14.17 3.25
N PRO A 86 8.40 -15.13 2.55
CA PRO A 86 7.44 -16.06 3.16
C PRO A 86 8.07 -17.04 4.14
N HIS A 87 9.40 -17.17 4.18
CA HIS A 87 10.11 -18.13 5.05
C HIS A 87 10.54 -17.51 6.40
N ALA A 88 10.21 -16.24 6.66
CA ALA A 88 10.47 -15.64 7.96
C ALA A 88 9.60 -16.30 9.04
N LYS A 89 10.17 -16.54 10.23
CA LYS A 89 9.52 -17.27 11.32
C LYS A 89 8.18 -16.64 11.72
N GLU A 90 8.16 -15.31 11.84
CA GLU A 90 6.98 -14.51 12.18
C GLU A 90 5.89 -14.63 11.12
N ILE A 91 6.28 -14.67 9.84
CA ILE A 91 5.35 -14.83 8.71
C ILE A 91 4.77 -16.24 8.70
N ILE A 92 5.60 -17.27 8.92
CA ILE A 92 5.14 -18.66 9.00
C ILE A 92 4.16 -18.84 10.16
N ALA A 93 4.52 -18.33 11.35
CA ALA A 93 3.71 -18.47 12.55
C ALA A 93 2.36 -17.77 12.40
N LEU A 94 2.36 -16.54 11.86
CA LEU A 94 1.13 -15.82 11.57
C LEU A 94 0.31 -16.49 10.47
N ALA A 95 0.93 -16.97 9.39
CA ALA A 95 0.24 -17.70 8.34
C ALA A 95 -0.49 -18.94 8.89
N ASN A 96 0.15 -19.72 9.78
CA ASN A 96 -0.50 -20.87 10.42
C ASN A 96 -1.65 -20.44 11.34
N LYS A 97 -1.50 -19.36 12.13
CA LYS A 97 -2.60 -18.79 12.93
C LYS A 97 -3.79 -18.33 12.08
N LEU A 98 -3.53 -17.84 10.86
CA LEU A 98 -4.56 -17.40 9.92
C LEU A 98 -5.20 -18.55 9.13
N GLY A 99 -4.75 -19.80 9.35
CA GLY A 99 -5.35 -21.01 8.78
C GLY A 99 -4.60 -21.64 7.61
N ALA A 100 -3.34 -21.25 7.35
CA ALA A 100 -2.54 -21.90 6.32
C ALA A 100 -2.52 -23.42 6.49
N TYR A 101 -2.85 -24.16 5.42
CA TYR A 101 -2.94 -25.63 5.40
C TYR A 101 -3.98 -26.25 6.36
N GLN A 102 -4.91 -25.45 6.88
CA GLN A 102 -5.97 -25.89 7.80
C GLN A 102 -7.38 -25.58 7.27
N VAL A 103 -7.51 -24.52 6.47
CA VAL A 103 -8.76 -24.12 5.79
C VAL A 103 -8.55 -24.11 4.27
N ASP A 104 -9.63 -23.93 3.51
CA ASP A 104 -9.57 -23.81 2.05
C ASP A 104 -8.85 -22.53 1.59
N GLU A 105 -8.44 -22.50 0.32
CA GLU A 105 -7.64 -21.41 -0.26
C GLU A 105 -8.32 -20.04 -0.12
N TRP A 106 -9.63 -19.97 -0.34
CA TRP A 106 -10.38 -18.71 -0.27
C TRP A 106 -10.49 -18.21 1.17
N THR A 107 -10.87 -19.08 2.09
CA THR A 107 -10.96 -18.72 3.51
C THR A 107 -9.60 -18.24 4.02
N TYR A 108 -8.51 -18.94 3.67
CA TYR A 108 -7.17 -18.52 4.06
C TYR A 108 -6.77 -17.16 3.46
N ALA A 109 -6.95 -16.97 2.15
CA ALA A 109 -6.64 -15.69 1.49
C ALA A 109 -7.44 -14.53 2.08
N ASN A 110 -8.72 -14.76 2.40
CA ASN A 110 -9.59 -13.77 3.02
C ASN A 110 -9.18 -13.45 4.46
N ASN A 111 -8.74 -14.45 5.24
CA ASN A 111 -8.19 -14.21 6.58
C ASN A 111 -6.92 -13.36 6.53
N VAL A 112 -6.02 -13.64 5.56
CA VAL A 112 -4.82 -12.82 5.34
C VAL A 112 -5.18 -11.40 4.93
N PHE A 113 -6.12 -11.23 3.99
CA PHE A 113 -6.61 -9.92 3.56
C PHE A 113 -7.15 -9.10 4.73
N LYS A 114 -8.09 -9.68 5.50
CA LYS A 114 -8.70 -9.03 6.67
C LYS A 114 -7.65 -8.67 7.71
N PHE A 115 -6.73 -9.60 8.01
CA PHE A 115 -5.65 -9.32 8.96
C PHE A 115 -4.86 -8.09 8.55
N VAL A 116 -4.34 -8.03 7.31
CA VAL A 116 -3.52 -6.90 6.86
C VAL A 116 -4.33 -5.61 6.85
N LYS A 117 -5.55 -5.64 6.31
CA LYS A 117 -6.46 -4.49 6.21
C LYS A 117 -6.82 -3.89 7.56
N GLU A 118 -7.12 -4.73 8.54
CA GLU A 118 -7.61 -4.28 9.84
C GLU A 118 -6.49 -3.91 10.81
N ASN A 119 -5.31 -4.51 10.66
CA ASN A 119 -4.25 -4.41 11.66
C ASN A 119 -3.03 -3.60 11.23
N ILE A 120 -2.82 -3.40 9.93
CA ILE A 120 -1.68 -2.62 9.42
C ILE A 120 -2.19 -1.27 8.95
N LYS A 121 -1.85 -0.21 9.69
CA LYS A 121 -2.27 1.15 9.36
C LYS A 121 -1.38 1.77 8.27
N LEU A 122 -1.99 2.41 7.28
CA LEU A 122 -1.25 3.23 6.32
C LEU A 122 -0.44 4.33 7.03
N ALA A 123 0.86 4.37 6.80
CA ALA A 123 1.77 5.41 7.27
C ALA A 123 2.93 5.57 6.30
N PHE A 124 3.41 6.81 6.11
CA PHE A 124 4.47 7.11 5.15
C PHE A 124 5.86 6.89 5.76
N VAL A 125 6.20 5.62 5.97
CA VAL A 125 7.49 5.19 6.53
C VAL A 125 8.50 4.80 5.43
N GLY A 126 9.79 4.77 5.76
CA GLY A 126 10.81 4.25 4.85
C GLY A 126 10.54 2.78 4.51
N LEU A 127 10.80 2.39 3.27
CA LEU A 127 10.68 1.00 2.80
C LEU A 127 11.63 0.09 3.55
N ASP A 128 11.07 -0.93 4.19
CA ASP A 128 11.74 -2.03 4.86
C ASP A 128 11.02 -3.38 4.61
N ARG A 129 11.36 -4.41 5.38
CA ARG A 129 10.90 -5.77 5.12
C ARG A 129 9.49 -6.01 5.68
N GLU A 130 8.84 -7.03 5.14
CA GLU A 130 7.54 -7.53 5.59
C GLU A 130 7.46 -7.80 7.11
N VAL A 131 8.54 -8.30 7.72
CA VAL A 131 8.59 -8.58 9.17
C VAL A 131 8.63 -7.29 9.99
N ASP A 132 9.36 -6.27 9.52
CA ASP A 132 9.45 -4.98 10.20
C ASP A 132 8.09 -4.26 10.17
N THR A 133 7.38 -4.37 9.04
CA THR A 133 5.99 -3.94 8.92
C THR A 133 5.09 -4.66 9.90
N LEU A 134 5.20 -5.99 10.01
CA LEU A 134 4.42 -6.78 10.94
C LEU A 134 4.73 -6.44 12.41
N ARG A 135 5.96 -6.08 12.75
CA ARG A 135 6.30 -5.65 14.13
C ARG A 135 5.82 -4.24 14.43
N ARG A 136 5.84 -3.36 13.44
CA ARG A 136 5.46 -1.95 13.57
C ARG A 136 3.95 -1.74 13.52
N GLY A 137 3.20 -2.60 12.83
CA GLY A 137 1.75 -2.44 12.61
C GLY A 137 1.39 -1.27 11.71
N THR A 138 2.37 -0.66 11.04
CA THR A 138 2.16 0.44 10.10
C THR A 138 3.10 0.34 8.91
N GLY A 139 2.70 0.89 7.77
CA GLY A 139 3.52 0.92 6.57
C GLY A 139 2.83 1.61 5.40
N THR A 140 3.57 1.87 4.34
CA THR A 140 2.99 2.33 3.06
C THR A 140 2.18 1.21 2.39
N CYS A 141 1.44 1.53 1.32
CA CYS A 141 0.74 0.51 0.52
C CYS A 141 1.69 -0.65 0.13
N ILE A 142 2.90 -0.35 -0.34
CA ILE A 142 3.89 -1.37 -0.71
C ILE A 142 4.24 -2.33 0.44
N HIS A 143 4.35 -1.84 1.68
CA HIS A 143 4.59 -2.70 2.84
C HIS A 143 3.41 -3.65 3.10
N GLN A 144 2.18 -3.15 3.01
CA GLN A 144 0.98 -3.95 3.18
C GLN A 144 0.86 -5.01 2.07
N LEU A 145 1.16 -4.65 0.82
CA LEU A 145 1.21 -5.61 -0.30
C LEU A 145 2.29 -6.67 -0.09
N SER A 146 3.48 -6.26 0.37
CA SER A 146 4.59 -7.17 0.69
C SER A 146 4.23 -8.15 1.79
N LEU A 147 3.60 -7.69 2.87
CA LEU A 147 3.15 -8.52 3.98
C LEU A 147 2.03 -9.48 3.54
N PHE A 148 1.03 -8.97 2.82
CA PHE A 148 -0.04 -9.79 2.24
C PHE A 148 0.54 -10.91 1.35
N ALA A 149 1.41 -10.56 0.41
CA ALA A 149 2.05 -11.53 -0.49
C ALA A 149 2.91 -12.54 0.28
N ALA A 150 3.67 -12.10 1.29
CA ALA A 150 4.50 -12.99 2.10
C ALA A 150 3.65 -14.00 2.88
N LEU A 151 2.54 -13.56 3.48
CA LEU A 151 1.60 -14.44 4.18
C LEU A 151 0.96 -15.44 3.21
N CYS A 152 0.36 -14.98 2.11
CA CYS A 152 -0.23 -15.87 1.09
C CYS A 152 0.76 -16.94 0.59
N ARG A 153 1.99 -16.52 0.26
CA ARG A 153 3.05 -17.43 -0.20
C ARG A 153 3.46 -18.44 0.86
N ALA A 154 3.54 -18.05 2.13
CA ALA A 154 3.83 -18.97 3.23
C ALA A 154 2.77 -20.09 3.32
N GLY A 155 1.49 -19.77 3.08
CA GLY A 155 0.40 -20.73 3.01
C GLY A 155 0.23 -21.46 1.67
N GLY A 156 1.16 -21.28 0.71
CA GLY A 156 1.15 -22.00 -0.55
C GLY A 156 0.33 -21.36 -1.67
N LEU A 157 -0.20 -20.15 -1.46
CA LEU A 157 -0.92 -19.40 -2.49
C LEU A 157 0.04 -18.50 -3.27
N LYS A 158 -0.07 -18.54 -4.61
CA LYS A 158 0.72 -17.64 -5.48
C LYS A 158 0.24 -16.22 -5.25
N ALA A 159 1.17 -15.30 -5.00
CA ALA A 159 0.84 -13.88 -4.83
C ALA A 159 1.82 -12.99 -5.58
N ARG A 160 1.35 -11.87 -6.14
CA ARG A 160 2.14 -10.91 -6.92
C ARG A 160 1.68 -9.47 -6.72
N TYR A 161 2.50 -8.52 -7.14
CA TYR A 161 2.18 -7.08 -7.11
C TYR A 161 1.60 -6.65 -8.45
N LYS A 162 0.57 -5.80 -8.42
CA LYS A 162 0.04 -5.03 -9.56
C LYS A 162 0.24 -3.55 -9.23
N LEU A 163 1.29 -2.95 -9.78
CA LEU A 163 1.64 -1.54 -9.55
C LEU A 163 1.24 -0.68 -10.74
N TYR A 164 0.84 0.57 -10.47
CA TYR A 164 0.43 1.53 -11.49
C TYR A 164 0.53 2.97 -10.95
N SER A 165 0.59 3.96 -11.84
CA SER A 165 0.46 5.36 -11.43
C SER A 165 -1.01 5.69 -11.19
N LEU A 166 -1.27 6.49 -10.16
CA LEU A 166 -2.57 6.60 -9.54
C LEU A 166 -3.18 7.99 -9.72
N ALA A 167 -4.33 8.08 -10.37
CA ALA A 167 -5.21 9.23 -10.22
C ALA A 167 -6.08 9.07 -8.96
N LEU A 168 -5.90 9.95 -7.96
CA LEU A 168 -6.70 9.98 -6.75
C LEU A 168 -8.09 10.59 -7.03
N VAL A 169 -9.12 10.10 -6.34
CA VAL A 169 -10.45 10.75 -6.26
C VAL A 169 -10.42 12.00 -5.36
N GLU A 170 -11.39 12.91 -5.52
CA GLU A 170 -11.48 14.18 -4.80
C GLU A 170 -11.27 14.06 -3.28
N PRO A 171 -11.96 13.13 -2.58
CA PRO A 171 -11.78 13.01 -1.14
C PRO A 171 -10.34 12.68 -0.73
N LEU A 172 -9.67 11.77 -1.47
CA LEU A 172 -8.30 11.37 -1.15
C LEU A 172 -7.31 12.50 -1.47
N TYR A 173 -7.55 13.26 -2.53
CA TYR A 173 -6.76 14.45 -2.85
C TYR A 173 -6.83 15.48 -1.71
N GLN A 174 -8.03 15.78 -1.20
CA GLN A 174 -8.19 16.72 -0.07
C GLN A 174 -7.46 16.26 1.19
N ASN A 175 -7.52 14.97 1.53
CA ASN A 175 -6.91 14.47 2.76
C ASN A 175 -5.40 14.23 2.66
N MET A 176 -4.89 13.83 1.49
CA MET A 176 -3.49 13.39 1.34
C MET A 176 -2.61 14.42 0.63
N VAL A 177 -3.18 15.28 -0.21
CA VAL A 177 -2.42 16.17 -1.10
C VAL A 177 -2.56 17.64 -0.67
N GLU A 178 -3.77 18.13 -0.41
CA GLU A 178 -3.98 19.55 -0.06
C GLU A 178 -3.34 19.97 1.26
N ALA A 179 -3.09 19.02 2.18
CA ALA A 179 -2.45 19.27 3.46
C ALA A 179 -0.97 19.74 3.35
N SER A 180 -0.35 19.60 2.17
CA SER A 180 1.05 19.95 1.92
C SER A 180 1.19 20.76 0.62
N PRO A 181 1.72 22.00 0.67
CA PRO A 181 2.06 22.77 -0.52
C PRO A 181 3.07 22.05 -1.44
N VAL A 182 3.96 21.25 -0.85
CA VAL A 182 4.97 20.46 -1.59
C VAL A 182 4.28 19.31 -2.33
N LEU A 183 3.42 18.53 -1.66
CA LEU A 183 2.68 17.45 -2.31
C LEU A 183 1.67 17.96 -3.30
N LYS A 184 1.02 19.09 -3.00
CA LYS A 184 0.09 19.76 -3.90
C LYS A 184 0.81 20.18 -5.18
N GLU A 185 1.93 20.91 -5.11
CA GLU A 185 2.69 21.26 -6.33
C GLU A 185 3.21 20.03 -7.07
N TRP A 186 3.61 18.99 -6.36
CA TRP A 186 4.09 17.75 -6.96
C TRP A 186 2.97 16.98 -7.68
N TYR A 187 1.81 16.82 -7.05
CA TYR A 187 0.64 16.16 -7.60
C TYR A 187 0.01 16.99 -8.73
N ASP A 188 -0.15 18.31 -8.57
CA ASP A 188 -0.69 19.21 -9.59
C ASP A 188 0.15 19.22 -10.86
N ALA A 189 1.47 18.99 -10.73
CA ALA A 189 2.38 18.90 -11.87
C ALA A 189 2.27 17.56 -12.63
N LEU A 190 1.86 16.48 -11.96
CA LEU A 190 1.84 15.12 -12.51
C LEU A 190 0.43 14.61 -12.84
N GLY A 191 -0.61 15.17 -12.19
CA GLY A 191 -1.99 14.68 -12.25
C GLY A 191 -2.21 13.33 -11.56
N ALA A 192 -1.16 12.71 -11.01
CA ALA A 192 -1.17 11.37 -10.46
C ALA A 192 -0.08 11.17 -9.39
N PHE A 193 -0.33 10.28 -8.43
CA PHE A 193 0.69 9.78 -7.52
C PHE A 193 1.63 8.82 -8.25
N MET A 194 2.94 8.90 -7.92
CA MET A 194 4.00 8.20 -8.65
C MET A 194 3.70 6.70 -8.78
N LEU A 195 3.34 6.05 -7.68
CA LEU A 195 3.11 4.62 -7.68
C LEU A 195 2.18 4.21 -6.54
N HIS A 196 1.06 3.58 -6.90
CA HIS A 196 0.21 2.80 -6.02
C HIS A 196 0.24 1.34 -6.49
N GLY A 197 -0.30 0.43 -5.70
CA GLY A 197 -0.51 -0.92 -6.16
C GLY A 197 -1.56 -1.67 -5.38
N THR A 198 -2.00 -2.75 -6.01
CA THR A 198 -2.74 -3.83 -5.37
C THR A 198 -1.86 -5.08 -5.37
N ALA A 199 -2.21 -6.04 -4.53
CA ALA A 199 -1.72 -7.40 -4.67
C ALA A 199 -2.73 -8.21 -5.49
N GLU A 200 -2.26 -9.31 -6.06
CA GLU A 200 -3.13 -10.35 -6.60
C GLU A 200 -2.71 -11.68 -5.98
N VAL A 201 -3.70 -12.49 -5.60
CA VAL A 201 -3.52 -13.84 -5.07
C VAL A 201 -4.23 -14.83 -5.97
N TYR A 202 -3.60 -15.97 -6.27
CA TYR A 202 -4.19 -17.03 -7.06
C TYR A 202 -4.96 -17.98 -6.13
N VAL A 203 -6.27 -18.03 -6.29
CA VAL A 203 -7.20 -18.81 -5.46
C VAL A 203 -8.20 -19.48 -6.38
N ASN A 204 -8.49 -20.76 -6.16
CA ASN A 204 -9.52 -21.50 -6.91
C ASN A 204 -9.37 -21.44 -8.45
N GLY A 205 -8.14 -21.29 -8.94
CA GLY A 205 -7.86 -21.25 -10.38
C GLY A 205 -7.87 -19.86 -11.02
N GLU A 206 -8.04 -18.80 -10.26
CA GLU A 206 -8.09 -17.43 -10.77
C GLU A 206 -7.24 -16.44 -9.95
N TRP A 207 -6.81 -15.35 -10.59
CA TRP A 207 -6.13 -14.24 -9.92
C TRP A 207 -7.16 -13.28 -9.35
N VAL A 208 -7.16 -13.16 -8.02
CA VAL A 208 -8.09 -12.34 -7.24
C VAL A 208 -7.34 -11.10 -6.74
N VAL A 209 -7.90 -9.90 -6.96
CA VAL A 209 -7.31 -8.63 -6.52
C VAL A 209 -7.45 -8.48 -5.00
N ALA A 210 -6.42 -7.93 -4.36
CA ALA A 210 -6.40 -7.60 -2.95
C ALA A 210 -5.79 -6.21 -2.75
N ASP A 211 -6.59 -5.26 -2.28
CA ASP A 211 -6.10 -3.96 -1.80
C ASP A 211 -6.38 -3.79 -0.29
N PRO A 212 -5.45 -4.21 0.59
CA PRO A 212 -5.60 -4.04 2.03
C PRO A 212 -5.11 -2.66 2.51
N THR A 213 -4.91 -1.68 1.63
CA THR A 213 -4.20 -0.43 1.97
C THR A 213 -4.91 0.40 3.03
N PHE A 214 -6.23 0.58 2.86
CA PHE A 214 -7.03 1.41 3.76
C PHE A 214 -7.76 0.54 4.78
N THR A 215 -7.63 0.93 6.06
CA THR A 215 -8.40 0.31 7.14
C THR A 215 -9.88 0.68 6.99
N PRO A 216 -10.81 -0.13 7.53
CA PRO A 216 -12.24 0.17 7.44
C PRO A 216 -12.59 1.57 7.98
N GLU A 217 -11.93 2.01 9.05
CA GLU A 217 -12.15 3.35 9.59
C GLU A 217 -11.68 4.44 8.63
N TYR A 218 -10.54 4.24 7.96
CA TYR A 218 -10.09 5.22 6.98
C TYR A 218 -11.05 5.29 5.80
N GLU A 219 -11.49 4.16 5.26
CA GLU A 219 -12.51 4.11 4.20
C GLU A 219 -13.81 4.79 4.63
N ALA A 220 -14.25 4.53 5.87
CA ALA A 220 -15.43 5.16 6.44
C ALA A 220 -15.35 6.68 6.47
N ALA A 221 -14.22 7.22 6.94
CA ALA A 221 -13.95 8.66 6.98
C ALA A 221 -13.91 9.30 5.59
N MET A 222 -13.55 8.51 4.58
CA MET A 222 -13.52 8.91 3.18
C MET A 222 -14.86 8.76 2.46
N GLY A 223 -15.88 8.18 3.11
CA GLY A 223 -17.17 7.87 2.48
C GLY A 223 -17.09 6.74 1.45
N LEU A 224 -16.07 5.89 1.53
CA LEU A 224 -15.81 4.80 0.58
C LEU A 224 -16.46 3.50 1.07
N PRO A 225 -16.95 2.64 0.15
CA PRO A 225 -17.24 1.25 0.47
C PRO A 225 -16.06 0.54 1.16
N LEU A 226 -16.36 -0.40 2.06
CA LEU A 226 -15.33 -1.16 2.74
C LEU A 226 -14.80 -2.25 1.81
N ALA A 227 -13.55 -2.14 1.35
CA ALA A 227 -13.02 -3.04 0.35
C ALA A 227 -12.93 -4.49 0.85
N LYS A 228 -13.34 -5.43 0.00
CA LYS A 228 -13.26 -6.88 0.22
C LYS A 228 -12.25 -7.54 -0.71
N LEU A 229 -11.77 -8.73 -0.34
CA LEU A 229 -10.95 -9.54 -1.23
C LEU A 229 -11.72 -9.82 -2.53
N GLY A 230 -11.07 -9.60 -3.67
CA GLY A 230 -11.67 -9.72 -5.00
C GLY A 230 -12.28 -8.44 -5.55
N GLU A 231 -12.41 -7.38 -4.75
CA GLU A 231 -12.86 -6.08 -5.24
C GLU A 231 -11.68 -5.27 -5.75
N ASP A 232 -11.69 -4.92 -7.05
CA ASP A 232 -10.68 -4.04 -7.62
C ASP A 232 -10.97 -2.59 -7.16
N PRO A 233 -10.02 -1.88 -6.53
CA PRO A 233 -10.20 -0.47 -6.13
C PRO A 233 -10.36 0.49 -7.33
N LEU A 234 -10.07 0.02 -8.55
CA LEU A 234 -10.28 0.78 -9.78
C LEU A 234 -11.76 1.14 -9.96
N GLY A 235 -12.04 2.40 -10.27
CA GLY A 235 -13.42 2.89 -10.41
C GLY A 235 -14.13 3.14 -9.08
N VAL A 236 -13.54 2.74 -7.95
CA VAL A 236 -14.03 3.08 -6.60
C VAL A 236 -13.29 4.32 -6.11
N TRP A 237 -12.02 4.21 -5.74
CA TRP A 237 -11.29 5.36 -5.20
C TRP A 237 -10.05 5.72 -6.01
N ASN A 238 -9.78 4.99 -7.09
CA ASN A 238 -8.69 5.34 -7.97
C ASN A 238 -8.90 4.91 -9.42
N TYR A 239 -8.07 5.48 -10.29
CA TYR A 239 -8.00 5.12 -11.71
C TYR A 239 -6.53 4.96 -12.11
N PRO A 240 -6.16 3.89 -12.82
CA PRO A 240 -4.79 3.71 -13.26
C PRO A 240 -4.56 4.58 -14.50
N VAL A 241 -3.38 5.21 -14.56
CA VAL A 241 -2.94 5.88 -15.78
C VAL A 241 -2.59 4.84 -16.83
N GLU A 242 -3.12 5.01 -18.05
CA GLU A 242 -2.90 4.05 -19.15
C GLU A 242 -1.41 3.78 -19.39
N GLY A 243 -1.09 2.51 -19.67
CA GLY A 243 0.27 2.08 -19.96
C GLY A 243 1.20 1.93 -18.74
N THR A 244 0.81 2.42 -17.56
CA THR A 244 1.65 2.37 -16.35
C THR A 244 1.55 1.06 -15.57
N THR A 245 0.50 0.27 -15.79
CA THR A 245 0.31 -1.01 -15.08
C THR A 245 1.44 -1.99 -15.34
N MET A 246 1.92 -2.59 -14.25
CA MET A 246 2.98 -3.60 -14.23
C MET A 246 2.67 -4.69 -13.21
N LEU A 247 2.91 -5.94 -13.61
CA LEU A 247 2.82 -7.12 -12.74
C LEU A 247 4.23 -7.55 -12.34
N LEU A 248 4.50 -7.60 -11.04
CA LEU A 248 5.82 -7.92 -10.50
C LEU A 248 5.73 -9.10 -9.53
N GLU A 249 6.72 -10.00 -9.58
CA GLU A 249 6.87 -11.03 -8.55
C GLU A 249 7.48 -10.45 -7.27
N GLY A 250 8.51 -9.62 -7.41
CA GLY A 250 9.22 -8.95 -6.34
C GLY A 250 9.51 -7.51 -6.71
N LEU A 251 9.94 -6.72 -5.72
CA LEU A 251 10.32 -5.33 -5.95
C LEU A 251 11.80 -5.26 -6.36
N PRO A 252 12.18 -4.26 -7.18
CA PRO A 252 13.55 -4.16 -7.68
C PRO A 252 14.53 -3.79 -6.58
N TYR A 253 15.79 -4.22 -6.71
CA TYR A 253 16.82 -3.75 -5.80
C TYR A 253 17.01 -2.24 -5.95
N GLY A 254 17.24 -1.58 -4.82
CA GLY A 254 17.31 -0.12 -4.76
C GLY A 254 15.95 0.57 -4.82
N VAL A 255 14.85 -0.17 -4.96
CA VAL A 255 13.51 0.34 -4.66
C VAL A 255 13.54 0.92 -3.25
N GLY A 256 13.05 2.14 -3.12
CA GLY A 256 13.01 2.80 -1.83
C GLY A 256 14.26 3.59 -1.44
N ILE A 257 15.39 3.56 -2.16
CA ILE A 257 16.55 4.41 -1.77
C ILE A 257 16.16 5.89 -1.78
N ALA A 258 15.59 6.35 -2.90
CA ALA A 258 15.13 7.73 -3.03
C ALA A 258 13.97 8.05 -2.08
N TRP A 259 13.05 7.10 -1.90
CA TRP A 259 11.93 7.23 -0.96
C TRP A 259 12.42 7.37 0.48
N ASN A 260 13.29 6.47 0.93
CA ASN A 260 13.86 6.45 2.28
C ASN A 260 14.66 7.72 2.53
N PHE A 261 15.42 8.19 1.54
CA PHE A 261 16.09 9.48 1.63
C PHE A 261 15.08 10.63 1.82
N LEU A 262 14.02 10.66 1.01
CA LEU A 262 12.95 11.65 1.12
C LEU A 262 12.27 11.60 2.49
N VAL A 263 11.74 10.45 2.91
CA VAL A 263 10.88 10.37 4.11
C VAL A 263 11.65 10.36 5.42
N ASN A 264 12.90 9.89 5.44
CA ASN A 264 13.69 9.84 6.66
C ASN A 264 14.54 11.09 6.87
N PHE A 265 14.88 11.85 5.81
CA PHE A 265 15.79 12.99 5.92
C PHE A 265 15.17 14.30 5.45
N LEU A 266 14.62 14.37 4.23
CA LEU A 266 14.18 15.64 3.65
C LEU A 266 12.76 16.07 4.07
N GLY A 267 11.83 15.13 4.19
CA GLY A 267 10.40 15.36 4.33
C GLY A 267 9.80 14.82 5.62
N ARG A 268 10.58 14.77 6.71
CA ARG A 268 10.10 14.26 8.02
C ARG A 268 8.85 15.00 8.51
N GLY A 269 8.85 16.32 8.33
CA GLY A 269 7.73 17.19 8.66
C GLY A 269 6.48 16.93 7.84
N GLU A 270 6.65 16.76 6.53
CA GLU A 270 5.53 16.48 5.62
C GLU A 270 4.94 15.10 5.90
N ARG A 271 5.80 14.10 6.10
CA ARG A 271 5.39 12.77 6.58
C ARG A 271 4.57 12.88 7.86
N TYR A 272 5.06 13.61 8.86
CA TYR A 272 4.37 13.75 10.14
C TYR A 272 2.96 14.30 9.98
N LYS A 273 2.79 15.37 9.18
CA LYS A 273 1.48 15.97 8.92
C LYS A 273 0.52 15.01 8.23
N ILE A 274 0.99 14.28 7.22
CA ILE A 274 0.17 13.30 6.50
C ILE A 274 -0.24 12.18 7.46
N ASP A 275 0.70 11.59 8.19
CA ASP A 275 0.43 10.51 9.13
C ASP A 275 -0.56 10.93 10.22
N ARG A 276 -0.46 12.18 10.71
CA ARG A 276 -1.43 12.76 11.65
C ARG A 276 -2.82 12.90 11.02
N GLY A 277 -2.91 13.43 9.80
CA GLY A 277 -4.16 13.55 9.07
C GLY A 277 -4.81 12.18 8.79
N LEU A 278 -4.02 11.16 8.48
CA LEU A 278 -4.50 9.78 8.34
C LEU A 278 -5.10 9.25 9.65
N GLU A 279 -4.46 9.51 10.79
CA GLU A 279 -4.99 9.06 12.09
C GLU A 279 -6.24 9.85 12.53
N GLU A 280 -6.29 11.15 12.28
CA GLU A 280 -7.49 11.97 12.51
C GLU A 280 -8.67 11.48 11.66
N ALA A 281 -8.43 11.13 10.38
CA ALA A 281 -9.43 10.50 9.55
C ALA A 281 -9.90 9.16 10.14
N ARG A 282 -8.99 8.27 10.56
CA ARG A 282 -9.38 7.00 11.21
C ARG A 282 -10.20 7.20 12.48
N LYS A 283 -9.93 8.24 13.29
CA LYS A 283 -10.76 8.53 14.48
C LYS A 283 -12.20 8.86 14.08
N ARG A 284 -12.38 9.78 13.13
CA ARG A 284 -13.71 10.12 12.58
C ARG A 284 -14.43 8.92 12.00
N GLY A 285 -13.73 8.10 11.23
CA GLY A 285 -14.30 6.91 10.64
C GLY A 285 -14.66 5.83 11.66
N ARG A 286 -13.92 5.74 12.77
CA ARG A 286 -14.25 4.83 13.88
C ARG A 286 -15.58 5.22 14.52
N GLU A 287 -15.77 6.51 14.79
CA GLU A 287 -17.03 7.05 15.32
C GLU A 287 -18.21 6.71 14.39
N ILE A 288 -18.05 6.91 13.07
CA ILE A 288 -19.07 6.56 12.07
C ILE A 288 -19.42 5.06 12.12
N LEU A 289 -18.41 4.20 12.20
CA LEU A 289 -18.62 2.75 12.22
C LEU A 289 -19.18 2.23 13.55
N GLU A 290 -18.87 2.90 14.67
CA GLU A 290 -19.42 2.60 15.98
C GLU A 290 -20.90 3.01 16.09
N GLU A 291 -21.28 4.14 15.50
CA GLU A 291 -22.67 4.63 15.50
C GLU A 291 -23.58 3.81 14.58
N MET A 292 -23.16 3.55 13.35
CA MET A 292 -24.01 2.93 12.33
C MET A 292 -23.82 1.41 12.22
N GLY A 293 -22.67 0.88 12.64
CA GLY A 293 -22.27 -0.51 12.42
C GLY A 293 -21.63 -0.72 11.05
N LYS A 294 -20.61 -1.59 10.99
CA LYS A 294 -19.79 -1.83 9.79
C LYS A 294 -20.60 -2.31 8.58
N GLU A 295 -21.55 -3.22 8.79
CA GLU A 295 -22.35 -3.81 7.70
C GLU A 295 -23.34 -2.82 7.11
N GLU A 296 -24.00 -2.05 7.97
CA GLU A 296 -24.94 -1.00 7.57
C GLU A 296 -24.21 0.12 6.82
N TYR A 297 -23.06 0.55 7.35
CA TYR A 297 -22.19 1.51 6.67
C TYR A 297 -21.83 1.04 5.26
N ASP A 298 -21.31 -0.18 5.14
CA ASP A 298 -20.83 -0.71 3.86
C ASP A 298 -21.97 -0.81 2.84
N ARG A 299 -23.17 -1.24 3.28
CA ARG A 299 -24.37 -1.27 2.42
C ARG A 299 -24.73 0.11 1.91
N MET A 300 -24.84 1.10 2.80
CA MET A 300 -25.20 2.48 2.44
C MET A 300 -24.15 3.14 1.55
N ALA A 301 -22.87 2.94 1.84
CA ALA A 301 -21.77 3.48 1.05
C ALA A 301 -21.81 2.93 -0.38
N ARG A 302 -22.04 1.62 -0.55
CA ARG A 302 -22.15 0.99 -1.87
C ARG A 302 -23.32 1.48 -2.70
N GLU A 303 -24.45 1.76 -2.07
CA GLU A 303 -25.63 2.30 -2.78
C GLU A 303 -25.43 3.75 -3.24
N LYS A 304 -24.73 4.56 -2.44
CA LYS A 304 -24.66 6.01 -2.64
C LYS A 304 -23.38 6.47 -3.35
N TYR A 305 -22.29 5.72 -3.21
CA TYR A 305 -20.99 6.19 -3.64
C TYR A 305 -20.88 6.23 -5.17
N LYS A 306 -20.43 7.38 -5.67
CA LYS A 306 -20.07 7.58 -7.07
C LYS A 306 -18.69 8.23 -7.10
N ALA A 307 -17.71 7.51 -7.64
CA ALA A 307 -16.35 8.02 -7.77
C ALA A 307 -16.34 9.33 -8.54
N LYS A 308 -15.73 10.37 -7.96
CA LYS A 308 -15.51 11.67 -8.59
C LYS A 308 -14.02 11.92 -8.72
N ILE A 309 -13.56 12.12 -9.97
CA ILE A 309 -12.17 12.41 -10.28
C ILE A 309 -11.95 13.93 -10.17
N PRO A 310 -10.89 14.40 -9.49
CA PRO A 310 -10.55 15.81 -9.40
C PRO A 310 -10.37 16.42 -10.78
N LYS A 311 -10.82 17.67 -10.94
CA LYS A 311 -10.69 18.39 -12.22
C LYS A 311 -9.24 18.48 -12.70
N ILE A 312 -8.30 18.71 -11.78
CA ILE A 312 -6.86 18.76 -12.10
C ILE A 312 -6.34 17.44 -12.69
N THR A 313 -6.84 16.31 -12.18
CA THR A 313 -6.48 14.97 -12.65
C THR A 313 -7.01 14.74 -14.06
N LEU A 314 -8.25 15.17 -14.35
CA LEU A 314 -8.83 15.10 -15.70
C LEU A 314 -8.09 15.97 -16.72
N GLU A 315 -7.63 17.16 -16.31
CA GLU A 315 -6.91 18.10 -17.17
C GLU A 315 -5.47 17.63 -17.47
N ARG A 316 -4.80 16.97 -16.52
CA ARG A 316 -3.38 16.58 -16.64
C ARG A 316 -3.16 15.14 -17.07
N CYS A 317 -4.11 14.25 -16.83
CA CYS A 317 -4.05 12.85 -17.23
C CYS A 317 -5.27 12.51 -18.11
N PRO A 318 -5.29 12.89 -19.40
CA PRO A 318 -6.43 12.56 -20.27
C PRO A 318 -6.55 11.05 -20.54
N ASN A 319 -5.48 10.28 -20.33
CA ASN A 319 -5.41 8.84 -20.63
C ASN A 319 -5.71 7.97 -19.39
N LEU A 320 -6.81 8.26 -18.68
CA LEU A 320 -7.26 7.40 -17.58
C LEU A 320 -8.01 6.18 -18.12
N VAL A 321 -7.80 5.04 -17.48
CA VAL A 321 -8.53 3.81 -17.81
C VAL A 321 -9.73 3.69 -16.87
N PHE A 322 -10.93 3.70 -17.45
CA PHE A 322 -12.22 3.65 -16.72
C PHE A 322 -12.89 2.27 -16.72
N LYS A 323 -12.14 1.21 -17.05
CA LYS A 323 -12.71 -0.12 -17.30
C LYS A 323 -13.32 -0.76 -16.07
#